data_AF-A0A521Q4Y1-F1
#
_entry.id   AF-A0A521Q4Y1-F1
#
_cell.length_a   1.000
_cell.length_b   1.000
_cell.length_c   1.000
_cell.angle_alpha   90.00
_cell.angle_beta   90.00
_cell.angle_gamma   90.00
#
_symmetry.space_group_name_H-M   'P 1'
#
loop_
_entity.id
_entity.type
_entity.pdbx_description
1 polymer ?
#
loop_
_entity_poly.entity_id
_entity_poly.type
_entity_poly.pdbx_seq_one_letter_code
_entity_poly.pdbx_strand_id
1 'polypeptide(L)' 'MDAYRPICLCNKIRKGVIVKAIQAGAKSFEMVSRRTGAGTGPCGASHDFS' A
#
# COMPACT_ATOMS: atom_id res chain seq x y z
N MET A 1 3.63 16.79 1.97
CA MET A 1 4.06 16.23 0.67
C MET A 1 4.28 14.71 0.70
N ASP A 2 4.75 14.13 1.81
CA ASP A 2 5.01 12.67 1.96
C ASP A 2 3.85 11.72 1.59
N ALA A 3 2.60 12.11 1.85
CA ALA A 3 1.42 11.28 1.57
C ALA A 3 1.20 10.95 0.08
N TYR A 4 1.79 11.73 -0.83
CA TYR A 4 1.64 11.53 -2.28
C TYR A 4 2.69 10.60 -2.89
N ARG A 5 3.71 10.17 -2.14
CA ARG A 5 4.72 9.21 -2.62
C ARG A 5 4.02 7.95 -3.12
N PRO A 6 4.28 7.50 -4.37
CA PRO A 6 3.75 6.24 -4.87
C PRO A 6 4.39 5.08 -4.11
N ILE A 7 3.56 4.11 -3.70
CA ILE A 7 3.98 2.91 -2.96
C ILE A 7 3.69 1.64 -3.76
N CYS A 8 2.60 1.63 -4.55
CA CYS A 8 2.32 0.54 -5.48
C CYS A 8 2.07 1.13 -6.86
N LEU A 9 3.00 0.92 -7.79
CA LEU A 9 2.88 1.42 -9.17
C LEU A 9 1.82 0.65 -9.95
N CYS A 10 1.79 -0.68 -9.79
CA CYS A 10 0.82 -1.58 -10.42
C CYS A 10 -0.63 -1.12 -10.17
N ASN A 11 -0.96 -0.77 -8.92
CA ASN A 11 -2.32 -0.42 -8.50
C ASN A 11 -2.49 1.09 -8.19
N LYS A 12 -1.50 1.91 -8.53
CA LYS A 12 -1.49 3.38 -8.32
C LYS A 12 -1.77 3.81 -6.87
N ILE A 13 -1.29 3.03 -5.89
CA ILE A 13 -1.49 3.31 -4.45
C ILE A 13 -0.39 4.23 -3.94
N ARG A 14 -0.78 5.24 -3.15
CA ARG A 14 0.12 6.22 -2.53
C ARG A 14 0.25 6.00 -1.02
N LYS A 15 1.33 6.49 -0.42
CA LYS A 15 1.62 6.32 1.02
C LYS A 15 0.48 6.77 1.92
N GLY A 16 -0.21 7.88 1.59
CA GLY A 16 -1.34 8.36 2.39
C GLY A 16 -2.47 7.34 2.52
N VAL A 17 -2.70 6.50 1.51
CA VAL A 17 -3.71 5.42 1.56
C VAL A 17 -3.27 4.31 2.52
N ILE A 18 -1.99 3.94 2.47
CA ILE A 18 -1.39 2.95 3.38
C ILE A 18 -1.46 3.44 4.83
N VAL A 19 -1.04 4.68 5.08
CA VAL A 19 -1.07 5.28 6.42
C VAL A 19 -2.49 5.34 6.97
N LYS A 20 -3.49 5.74 6.15
CA LYS A 20 -4.91 5.71 6.56
C LYS A 20 -5.37 4.30 6.92
N ALA A 21 -4.97 3.28 6.16
CA ALA A 21 -5.33 1.89 6.46
C ALA A 21 -4.75 1.43 7.80
N ILE A 22 -3.49 1.80 8.09
CA ILE A 22 -2.82 1.53 9.37
C ILE A 22 -3.52 2.26 10.51
N GLN A 23 -3.81 3.54 10.35
CA GLN A 23 -4.54 4.35 11.34
C GLN A 23 -5.95 3.80 11.60
N ALA A 24 -6.60 3.22 10.60
CA ALA A 24 -7.86 2.49 10.73
C ALA A 24 -7.70 1.07 11.33
N GLY A 25 -6.53 0.73 11.87
CA GLY A 25 -6.28 -0.50 12.62
C GLY A 25 -5.73 -1.68 11.81
N ALA A 26 -5.25 -1.49 10.58
CA ALA A 26 -4.52 -2.55 9.88
C ALA A 26 -3.16 -2.79 10.57
N LYS A 27 -2.94 -4.02 11.07
CA LYS A 27 -1.73 -4.37 11.84
C LYS A 27 -0.78 -5.32 11.10
N SER A 28 -1.09 -5.68 9.87
CA SER A 28 -0.26 -6.56 9.05
C SER A 28 -0.28 -6.13 7.60
N PHE A 29 0.74 -6.55 6.86
CA PHE A 29 0.79 -6.38 5.42
C PHE A 29 -0.47 -6.95 4.74
N GLU A 30 -0.90 -8.15 5.13
CA GLU A 30 -2.10 -8.76 4.55
C GLU A 30 -3.36 -7.90 4.75
N MET A 31 -3.55 -7.32 5.94
CA MET A 31 -4.69 -6.42 6.18
C MET A 31 -4.60 -5.15 5.34
N VAL A 32 -3.42 -4.55 5.24
CA VAL A 32 -3.20 -3.37 4.39
C VAL A 32 -3.46 -3.72 2.92
N SER A 33 -2.94 -4.85 2.45
CA SER A 33 -3.13 -5.35 1.09
C SER A 33 -4.61 -5.59 0.78
N ARG A 34 -5.33 -6.29 1.66
CA ARG A 34 -6.79 -6.51 1.51
C ARG A 34 -7.59 -5.20 1.48
N ARG A 35 -7.22 -4.20 2.30
CA ARG A 35 -7.94 -2.92 2.40
C ARG A 35 -7.63 -1.94 1.27
N THR A 36 -6.43 -2.00 0.72
CA THR A 36 -5.93 -0.97 -0.22
C THR A 36 -5.65 -1.49 -1.62
N GLY A 37 -5.57 -2.81 -1.79
CA GLY A 37 -5.10 -3.45 -3.02
C GLY A 37 -3.58 -3.35 -3.21
N ALA A 38 -2.81 -2.80 -2.28
CA ALA A 38 -1.35 -2.76 -2.43
C ALA A 38 -0.76 -4.19 -2.47
N GLY A 39 0.16 -4.43 -3.40
CA GLY A 39 0.83 -5.73 -3.55
C GLY A 39 0.06 -6.82 -4.31
N THR A 40 -1.19 -6.56 -4.72
CA THR A 40 -2.01 -7.54 -5.46
C THR A 40 -1.92 -7.40 -6.98
N GLY A 41 -1.12 -6.45 -7.48
CA GLY A 41 -0.89 -6.28 -8.92
C GLY A 41 -0.06 -7.44 -9.51
N PRO A 42 0.12 -7.49 -10.83
CA PRO A 42 0.85 -8.57 -11.52
C PRO A 42 2.32 -8.68 -11.08
N CYS A 43 2.86 -7.60 -10.52
CA CYS A 43 4.19 -7.58 -9.92
C CYS A 43 4.30 -8.36 -8.60
N GLY A 44 3.18 -8.74 -7.95
CA GLY A 44 3.16 -9.58 -6.76
C GLY A 44 3.97 -9.04 -5.57
N ALA A 45 4.05 -7.72 -5.42
CA ALA A 45 4.89 -7.07 -4.40
C ALA A 45 6.40 -7.40 -4.50
N SER A 46 6.89 -7.81 -5.67
CA SER A 46 8.31 -8.14 -5.90
C SER A 46 9.25 -6.93 -5.91
N HIS A 47 8.70 -5.72 -5.96
CA HIS A 47 9.45 -4.48 -5.91
C HIS A 47 9.31 -3.84 -4.53
N ASP A 48 10.40 -3.25 -4.07
CA ASP A 48 10.57 -2.70 -2.72
C ASP A 48 9.54 -1.61 -2.37
N PHE A 49 9.11 -1.62 -1.10
CA PHE A 49 8.10 -0.75 -0.46
C PHE A 49 8.75 0.47 0.23
N SER A 50 9.89 0.96 -0.24
CA SER A 50 10.68 2.04 0.41
C SER A 50 10.11 3.45 0.18
#